data_AF-W1PQ89-F1
#
_entry.id   AF-W1PQ89-F1
#
_cell.length_a   1.000
_cell.length_b   1.000
_cell.length_c   1.000
_cell.angle_alpha   90.00
_cell.angle_beta   90.00
_cell.angle_gamma   90.00
#
_symmetry.space_group_name_H-M   'P 1'
#
loop_
_entity.id
_entity.type
_entity.pdbx_description
1 polymer ?
#
loop_
_entity_poly.entity_id
_entity_poly.type
_entity_poly.pdbx_seq_one_letter_code
_entity_poly.pdbx_strand_id
1 'polypeptide(L)'
;MLDAVLLNMRDHGRISICGMISQYNRDKPEGAPNLFSLFLETTTKSIREGKICYVEDIVEGLENAPTSLIGLFSGRNVGKQVVLLAHE
;
A
#
# COMPACT_ATOMS: atom_id res chain seq x y z
N MET A 1 -3.67 4.64 -17.07
CA MET A 1 -2.84 3.42 -16.99
C MET A 1 -3.71 2.16 -17.10
N LEU A 2 -4.80 2.05 -16.33
CA LEU A 2 -5.75 0.94 -16.45
C LEU A 2 -6.32 0.79 -17.88
N ASP A 3 -6.67 1.90 -18.54
CA ASP A 3 -7.18 1.88 -19.91
C ASP A 3 -6.21 1.25 -20.92
N ALA A 4 -4.91 1.50 -20.76
CA ALA A 4 -3.87 0.92 -21.60
C ALA A 4 -3.69 -0.58 -21.34
N VAL A 5 -3.88 -1.03 -20.09
CA VAL A 5 -3.81 -2.46 -19.72
C VAL A 5 -5.01 -3.21 -20.31
N LEU A 6 -6.22 -2.66 -20.16
CA LEU A 6 -7.46 -3.29 -20.62
C LEU A 6 -7.47 -3.56 -22.13
N LEU A 7 -6.93 -2.65 -22.93
CA LEU A 7 -6.82 -2.81 -24.39
C LEU A 7 -5.87 -3.94 -24.83
N ASN A 8 -5.00 -4.41 -23.94
CA ASN A 8 -4.00 -5.44 -24.23
C ASN A 8 -4.26 -6.75 -23.47
N MET A 9 -5.39 -6.86 -22.76
CA MET A 9 -5.71 -8.07 -22.00
C MET A 9 -6.16 -9.21 -22.92
N ARG A 10 -5.72 -10.43 -22.60
CA ARG A 10 -6.27 -11.65 -23.20
C ARG A 10 -7.71 -11.85 -22.71
N ASP A 11 -8.54 -12.44 -23.56
CA ASP A 11 -9.86 -12.93 -23.17
C ASP A 11 -9.79 -13.73 -21.86
N HIS A 12 -10.73 -13.44 -20.96
CA HIS A 12 -10.82 -13.97 -19.60
C HIS A 12 -9.67 -13.60 -18.64
N GLY A 13 -8.84 -12.61 -18.97
CA GLY A 13 -7.86 -12.06 -18.05
C GLY A 13 -8.51 -11.48 -16.78
N ARG A 14 -7.83 -11.59 -15.64
CA ARG A 14 -8.28 -11.07 -14.34
C ARG A 14 -7.34 -9.96 -13.86
N ILE A 15 -7.88 -8.86 -13.33
CA ILE A 15 -7.11 -7.80 -12.67
C ILE A 15 -7.47 -7.81 -11.18
N SER A 16 -6.46 -7.88 -10.32
CA SER A 16 -6.62 -7.62 -8.89
C SER A 16 -6.42 -6.13 -8.62
N ILE A 17 -7.43 -5.45 -8.07
CA ILE A 17 -7.39 -4.01 -7.75
C ILE A 17 -7.26 -3.86 -6.23
N CYS A 18 -6.19 -3.24 -5.76
CA CYS A 18 -5.94 -2.97 -4.34
C CYS A 18 -6.18 -1.52 -3.92
N GLY A 19 -6.33 -0.60 -4.87
CA GLY A 19 -6.57 0.82 -4.62
C GLY A 19 -6.43 1.66 -5.87
N MET A 20 -6.79 2.94 -5.77
CA MET A 20 -6.70 3.92 -6.84
C MET A 20 -6.02 5.18 -6.30
N ILE A 21 -4.69 5.18 -6.25
CA ILE A 21 -3.91 6.33 -5.73
C ILE A 21 -4.22 7.63 -6.47
N SER A 22 -4.52 7.54 -7.76
CA SER A 22 -4.96 8.67 -8.58
C SER A 22 -6.32 9.26 -8.19
N GLN A 23 -7.07 8.60 -7.31
CA GLN A 23 -8.41 9.02 -6.86
C GLN A 23 -8.47 9.39 -5.38
N TYR A 24 -7.35 9.34 -4.64
CA TYR A 24 -7.34 9.63 -3.20
C TYR A 24 -7.79 11.06 -2.85
N ASN A 25 -7.66 12.00 -3.78
CA ASN A 25 -8.08 13.39 -3.58
C ASN A 25 -9.56 13.65 -3.91
N ARG A 26 -10.39 12.62 -4.13
CA ARG A 26 -11.83 12.79 -4.39
C ARG A 26 -12.63 12.84 -3.08
N ASP A 27 -13.65 13.70 -3.03
CA ASP A 27 -14.49 13.89 -1.84
C ASP A 27 -15.32 12.66 -1.44
N LYS A 28 -15.55 11.73 -2.37
CA LYS A 28 -16.36 10.54 -2.14
C LYS A 28 -15.58 9.27 -2.53
N PRO A 29 -15.14 8.45 -1.56
CA PRO A 29 -14.51 7.18 -1.87
C PRO A 29 -15.55 6.17 -2.38
N GLU A 30 -15.26 5.55 -3.52
CA GLU A 30 -16.04 4.46 -4.10
C GLU A 30 -15.45 3.10 -3.67
N GLY A 31 -16.27 2.16 -3.19
CA GLY A 31 -15.81 0.82 -2.81
C GLY A 31 -16.82 0.01 -1.99
N ALA A 32 -16.55 -1.29 -1.85
CA ALA A 32 -17.37 -2.18 -1.03
C ALA A 32 -16.97 -2.06 0.46
N PRO A 33 -17.95 -1.90 1.37
CA PRO A 33 -17.67 -1.82 2.80
C PRO A 33 -17.11 -3.14 3.34
N ASN A 34 -16.34 -3.07 4.43
CA ASN A 34 -15.83 -4.22 5.22
C ASN A 34 -14.76 -5.13 4.58
N LEU A 35 -14.28 -4.85 3.35
CA LEU A 35 -13.14 -5.59 2.78
C LEU A 35 -11.88 -5.49 3.64
N PHE A 36 -11.66 -4.34 4.25
CA PHE A 36 -10.48 -4.08 5.08
C PHE A 36 -10.38 -5.03 6.28
N SER A 37 -11.51 -5.34 6.93
CA SER A 37 -11.54 -6.25 8.08
C SER A 37 -11.13 -7.67 7.69
N LEU A 38 -11.66 -8.18 6.56
CA LEU A 38 -11.30 -9.51 6.04
C LEU A 38 -9.82 -9.57 5.63
N PHE A 39 -9.33 -8.50 4.98
CA PHE A 39 -7.92 -8.38 4.61
C PHE A 39 -7.01 -8.38 5.84
N LEU A 40 -7.34 -7.61 6.87
CA LEU A 40 -6.55 -7.55 8.10
C LEU A 40 -6.46 -8.90 8.79
N GLU A 41 -7.57 -9.62 8.93
CA GLU A 41 -7.60 -10.94 9.57
C GLU A 41 -6.67 -11.93 8.85
N THR A 42 -6.86 -12.06 7.54
CA THR A 42 -6.12 -13.03 6.70
C THR A 42 -4.63 -12.69 6.59
N THR A 43 -4.30 -11.41 6.44
CA THR A 43 -2.92 -10.94 6.31
C THR A 43 -2.16 -11.05 7.62
N THR A 44 -2.77 -10.64 8.74
CA THR A 44 -2.14 -10.73 10.07
C THR A 44 -1.81 -12.17 10.43
N LYS A 45 -2.73 -13.10 10.15
CA LYS A 45 -2.48 -14.53 10.33
C LYS A 45 -1.27 -15.00 9.52
N SER A 46 -1.21 -14.63 8.25
CA SER A 46 -0.12 -15.04 7.35
C SER A 46 1.25 -14.47 7.75
N ILE A 47 1.30 -13.24 8.28
CA ILE A 47 2.51 -12.64 8.85
C ILE A 47 2.96 -13.44 10.09
N ARG A 48 2.04 -13.73 11.02
CA ARG A 48 2.35 -14.50 12.25
C ARG A 48 2.84 -15.91 11.95
N GLU A 49 2.32 -16.54 10.90
CA GLU A 49 2.74 -17.86 10.44
C GLU A 49 4.07 -17.84 9.65
N GLY A 50 4.69 -16.68 9.46
CA GLY A 50 5.94 -16.53 8.69
C GLY A 50 5.79 -16.75 7.19
N LYS A 51 4.55 -16.80 6.69
CA LYS A 51 4.24 -16.96 5.25
C LYS A 51 4.43 -15.68 4.45
N ILE A 52 4.48 -14.53 5.14
CA ILE A 52 4.74 -13.22 4.56
C ILE A 52 5.97 -12.63 5.23
N CYS A 53 7.04 -12.48 4.45
CA CYS A 53 8.16 -11.62 4.81
C CYS A 53 7.84 -10.19 4.38
N TYR A 54 8.04 -9.24 5.28
CA TYR A 54 7.87 -7.82 5.00
C TYR A 54 9.21 -7.09 5.16
N VAL A 55 9.39 -6.03 4.38
CA VAL A 55 10.56 -5.17 4.42
C VAL A 55 10.07 -3.78 4.78
N GLU A 56 10.74 -3.15 5.73
CA GLU A 56 10.43 -1.80 6.19
C GLU A 56 11.65 -0.90 5.96
N ASP A 57 11.36 0.32 5.53
CA ASP A 57 12.30 1.42 5.43
C ASP A 57 11.97 2.38 6.57
N ILE A 58 12.79 2.37 7.62
CA ILE A 58 12.49 3.03 8.89
C ILE A 58 13.30 4.32 8.98
N VAL A 59 12.60 5.43 9.19
CA VAL A 59 13.18 6.75 9.44
C VAL A 59 12.83 7.20 10.85
N GLU A 60 13.80 7.62 11.64
CA GLU A 60 13.57 8.10 13.01
C GLU A 60 13.21 9.58 13.04
N GLY A 61 12.33 9.96 13.97
CA GLY A 61 11.97 11.36 14.21
C GLY A 61 10.83 11.87 13.33
N LEU A 62 9.84 12.51 13.96
CA LEU A 62 8.69 13.08 13.25
C LEU A 62 9.10 14.20 12.29
N GLU A 63 10.15 14.93 12.64
CA GLU A 63 10.75 16.00 11.83
C GLU A 63 11.20 15.51 10.46
N ASN A 64 11.50 14.20 10.32
CA ASN A 64 11.92 13.59 9.06
C ASN A 64 10.75 13.08 8.21
N ALA A 65 9.51 13.12 8.72
CA ALA A 65 8.31 12.68 7.99
C ALA A 65 8.08 13.40 6.65
N PRO A 66 8.29 14.73 6.51
CA PRO A 66 8.16 15.39 5.21
C PRO A 66 9.17 14.86 4.18
N THR A 67 10.42 14.66 4.61
CA THR A 67 11.49 14.17 3.73
C THR A 67 11.26 12.71 3.32
N SER A 68 10.81 11.86 4.25
CA SER A 68 10.49 10.46 3.97
C SER A 68 9.30 10.33 3.00
N LEU A 69 8.29 11.19 3.12
CA LEU A 69 7.17 11.25 2.18
C LEU A 69 7.63 11.64 0.76
N ILE A 70 8.52 12.63 0.63
CA ILE A 70 9.11 12.98 -0.67
C ILE A 70 9.92 11.80 -1.23
N GLY A 71 10.67 11.10 -0.38
CA GLY A 71 11.40 9.88 -0.73
C GLY A 71 10.49 8.79 -1.29
N LEU A 72 9.36 8.55 -0.63
CA LEU A 72 8.34 7.58 -1.04
C LEU A 72 7.82 7.86 -2.46
N PHE A 73 7.43 9.12 -2.74
CA PHE A 73 6.91 9.50 -4.05
C PHE A 73 7.98 9.65 -5.14
N SER A 74 9.25 9.76 -4.75
CA SER A 74 10.38 9.79 -5.68
C SER A 74 10.97 8.39 -5.94
N GLY A 75 10.40 7.34 -5.36
CA GLY A 75 10.88 5.96 -5.51
C GLY A 75 12.22 5.69 -4.83
N ARG A 76 12.53 6.41 -3.74
CA ARG A 76 13.79 6.25 -2.99
C ARG A 76 13.72 5.25 -1.84
N ASN A 77 12.52 4.75 -1.50
CA ASN A 77 12.32 3.80 -0.41
C ASN A 77 12.30 2.34 -0.90
N VAL A 78 12.66 1.40 -0.02
CA VAL A 78 12.51 -0.04 -0.27
C VAL A 78 11.56 -0.66 0.76
N GLY A 79 10.44 -1.19 0.29
CA GLY A 79 9.42 -1.74 1.17
C GLY A 79 8.54 -0.66 1.80
N LYS A 80 8.01 -0.92 2.99
CA LYS A 80 7.07 -0.03 3.69
C LYS A 80 7.83 1.09 4.38
N GLN A 81 7.61 2.34 3.96
CA GLN A 81 8.12 3.51 4.67
C GLN A 81 7.43 3.64 6.04
N VAL A 82 8.22 3.70 7.11
CA VAL A 82 7.77 3.89 8.49
C VAL A 82 8.54 5.04 9.11
N VAL A 83 7.86 5.86 9.91
CA VAL A 83 8.51 6.89 10.75
C VAL A 83 8.46 6.43 12.20
N LEU A 84 9.62 6.18 12.81
CA LEU A 84 9.75 5.78 14.21
C LEU A 84 9.72 7.02 15.10
N LEU A 85 8.77 7.06 16.04
CA LEU A 85 8.53 8.21 16.90
C LEU A 85 9.10 8.05 18.31
N ALA A 86 9.13 6.81 18.81
CA ALA A 86 9.63 6.47 20.12
C ALA A 86 10.11 5.02 20.12
N HIS A 87 11.13 4.75 20.93
CA HIS A 87 11.50 3.39 21.29
C HIS A 87 10.71 2.98 22.54
N GLU A 88 10.38 1.69 22.63
CA GLU A 88 9.84 1.09 23.85
C GLU A 88 10.87 1.10 24.99
#